data_AF-A0A819YM63-F1
#
_entry.id   AF-A0A819YM63-F1
#
_cell.length_a   1.000
_cell.length_b   1.000
_cell.length_c   1.000
_cell.angle_alpha   90.00
_cell.angle_beta   90.00
_cell.angle_gamma   90.00
#
_symmetry.space_group_name_H-M   'P 1'
#
loop_
_entity.id
_entity.type
_entity.pdbx_description
1 polymer ?
#
loop_
_entity_poly.entity_id
_entity_poly.type
_entity_poly.pdbx_seq_one_letter_code
_entity_poly.pdbx_strand_id
1 'polypeptide(L)'
;MAEDLELNDPRIYFVADYVLKTLKLKSDKFAKMYGVEENKILLHEFFDKADSPILIIQYTAAGSLQPTVLFPNVLKNKSCYFIKKRRENIPRDAILRDVIMYGDLSTSPVDQLSAMVDELLIPLLQNPSNNEAWPKVLSQDILRHAMGIKNKVHILNGQMKGKTLLPVPAGAERAADDTANGQQENGHAATVDSNLLHAIESVVIEWSHQVQDVLKKDSSQALLDGGSPLPGVEVEFWRSRFNNLLNIHEQLNDARVKKMAELLRKTNSSYYPAFESLLNDVSDALDEAKEIDIFLKPVAQHFDGVETTDFGETESLYGPMFHTLCLMWANCKAYRRPARIIVLLQELNNLIMKQASEFMEPLDLFKGEPDESMEKINQTVRSLEAYQSAYLQYKSNLKNYF
;
A
#
# COMPACT_ATOMS: atom_id res chain seq x y z
N MET A 1 14.71 8.02 34.66
CA MET A 1 14.03 8.93 33.70
C MET A 1 12.64 9.33 34.15
N ALA A 2 11.83 8.44 34.74
CA ALA A 2 10.57 8.84 35.39
C ALA A 2 10.73 9.31 36.86
N GLU A 3 11.89 9.07 37.49
CA GLU A 3 12.19 9.40 38.89
C GLU A 3 12.01 10.89 39.25
N ASP A 4 12.11 11.79 38.28
CA ASP A 4 11.92 13.24 38.47
C ASP A 4 10.43 13.67 38.43
N LEU A 5 9.49 12.72 38.25
CA LEU A 5 8.06 13.00 38.19
C LEU A 5 7.41 12.76 39.56
N GLU A 6 6.78 13.79 40.13
CA GLU A 6 5.96 13.68 41.36
C GLU A 6 4.62 12.97 41.07
N LEU A 7 4.68 11.66 40.79
CA LEU A 7 3.50 10.82 40.53
C LEU A 7 3.14 10.01 41.77
N ASN A 8 1.95 10.28 42.33
CA ASN A 8 1.46 9.60 43.54
C ASN A 8 0.88 8.19 43.29
N ASP A 9 0.67 7.80 42.03
CA ASP A 9 0.11 6.48 41.67
C ASP A 9 1.18 5.59 41.02
N PRO A 10 1.54 4.44 41.63
CA PRO A 10 2.57 3.55 41.10
C PRO A 10 2.22 2.96 39.73
N ARG A 11 0.92 2.88 39.40
CA ARG A 11 0.43 2.41 38.10
C ARG A 11 0.76 3.39 36.98
N ILE A 12 0.63 4.68 37.27
CA ILE A 12 0.98 5.76 36.34
C ILE A 12 2.50 5.86 36.19
N TYR A 13 3.24 5.69 37.29
CA TYR A 13 4.70 5.66 37.26
C TYR A 13 5.23 4.55 36.33
N PHE A 14 4.64 3.36 36.39
CA PHE A 14 5.01 2.25 35.50
C PHE A 14 4.81 2.60 34.02
N VAL A 15 3.67 3.19 33.67
CA VAL A 15 3.39 3.65 32.29
C VAL A 15 4.40 4.72 31.88
N ALA A 16 4.65 5.72 32.74
CA ALA A 16 5.59 6.79 32.47
C ALA A 16 7.02 6.27 32.23
N ASP A 17 7.51 5.38 33.10
CA ASP A 17 8.84 4.82 33.00
C ASP A 17 9.03 4.03 31.69
N TYR A 18 8.06 3.19 31.32
CA TYR A 18 8.11 2.43 30.07
C TYR A 18 8.09 3.34 28.83
N VAL A 19 7.18 4.31 28.80
CA VAL A 19 7.03 5.26 27.68
C VAL A 19 8.30 6.09 27.49
N LEU A 20 8.82 6.69 28.56
CA LEU A 20 10.01 7.54 28.50
C LEU A 20 11.25 6.76 28.07
N LYS A 21 11.44 5.53 28.57
CA LYS A 21 12.55 4.65 28.17
C LYS A 21 12.46 4.22 26.72
N THR A 22 11.29 3.76 26.30
CA THR A 22 11.09 3.20 24.95
C THR A 22 11.15 4.28 23.87
N LEU A 23 10.60 5.46 24.15
CA LEU A 23 10.60 6.60 23.21
C LEU A 23 11.83 7.51 23.36
N LYS A 24 12.71 7.23 24.33
CA LYS A 24 13.90 8.04 24.65
C LYS A 24 13.56 9.53 24.87
N LEU A 25 12.48 9.78 25.61
CA LEU A 25 11.98 11.12 25.91
C LEU A 25 12.41 11.58 27.32
N LYS A 26 12.49 12.89 27.50
CA LYS A 26 12.68 13.53 28.82
C LYS A 26 11.36 13.53 29.62
N SER A 27 11.47 13.52 30.95
CA SER A 27 10.33 13.52 31.88
C SER A 27 9.34 14.67 31.63
N ASP A 28 9.82 15.84 31.20
CA ASP A 28 8.98 17.01 30.91
C ASP A 28 7.87 16.73 29.89
N LYS A 29 8.11 15.83 28.92
CA LYS A 29 7.11 15.45 27.91
C LYS A 29 5.94 14.69 28.52
N PHE A 30 6.22 13.75 29.43
CA PHE A 30 5.17 13.02 30.13
C PHE A 30 4.45 13.92 31.14
N ALA A 31 5.18 14.78 31.87
CA ALA A 31 4.61 15.77 32.78
C ALA A 31 3.62 16.71 32.07
N LYS A 32 3.96 17.22 30.88
CA LYS A 32 3.07 18.06 30.07
C LYS A 32 1.79 17.33 29.65
N MET A 33 1.91 16.08 29.18
CA MET A 33 0.75 15.26 28.81
C MET A 33 -0.14 14.98 30.02
N TYR A 34 0.47 14.59 31.14
CA TYR A 34 -0.23 14.30 32.38
C TYR A 34 -0.78 15.57 33.06
N GLY A 35 -0.30 16.77 32.73
CA GLY A 35 -0.84 18.02 33.24
C GLY A 35 -2.23 18.36 32.70
N VAL A 36 -2.61 17.80 31.55
CA VAL A 36 -3.94 17.97 30.94
C VAL A 36 -4.95 17.07 31.66
N GLU A 37 -6.03 17.65 32.16
CA GLU A 37 -6.99 16.94 33.03
C GLU A 37 -7.68 15.77 32.33
N GLU A 38 -8.07 15.95 31.06
CA GLU A 38 -8.67 14.92 30.22
C GLU A 38 -7.76 13.69 30.07
N ASN A 39 -6.45 13.92 29.90
CA ASN A 39 -5.46 12.85 29.79
C ASN A 39 -5.32 12.10 31.11
N LYS A 40 -5.31 12.79 32.26
CA LYS A 40 -5.28 12.12 33.58
C LYS A 40 -6.47 11.20 33.74
N ILE A 41 -7.68 11.69 33.41
CA ILE A 41 -8.91 10.92 33.48
C ILE A 41 -8.77 9.64 32.65
N LEU A 42 -8.33 9.74 31.39
CA LEU A 42 -8.13 8.57 30.52
C LEU A 42 -7.13 7.55 31.10
N LEU A 43 -6.00 8.02 31.64
CA LEU A 43 -5.01 7.12 32.25
C LEU A 43 -5.56 6.41 33.49
N HIS A 44 -6.29 7.11 34.37
CA HIS A 44 -6.88 6.52 35.58
C HIS A 44 -8.04 5.59 35.23
N GLU A 45 -8.90 5.96 34.28
CA GLU A 45 -10.00 5.13 33.80
C GLU A 45 -9.52 3.80 33.24
N PHE A 46 -8.37 3.77 32.54
CA PHE A 46 -7.76 2.52 32.13
C PHE A 46 -7.54 1.58 33.32
N PHE A 47 -7.08 2.04 34.49
CA PHE A 47 -6.91 1.14 35.62
C PHE A 47 -8.21 0.86 36.37
N ASP A 48 -9.06 1.88 36.54
CA ASP A 48 -10.19 1.85 37.47
C ASP A 48 -11.51 1.33 36.84
N LYS A 49 -11.60 1.22 35.51
CA LYS A 49 -12.79 0.66 34.83
C LYS A 49 -12.48 -0.68 34.16
N ALA A 50 -13.30 -1.70 34.41
CA ALA A 50 -13.23 -3.00 33.75
C ALA A 50 -13.42 -2.91 32.23
N ASP A 51 -14.25 -1.97 31.77
CA ASP A 51 -14.61 -1.79 30.36
C ASP A 51 -13.61 -0.95 29.54
N SER A 52 -12.50 -0.53 30.14
CA SER A 52 -11.39 0.13 29.46
C SER A 52 -10.17 -0.81 29.37
N PRO A 53 -10.15 -1.75 28.40
CA PRO A 53 -9.10 -2.77 28.33
C PRO A 53 -7.80 -2.29 27.68
N ILE A 54 -7.79 -1.15 27.00
CA ILE A 54 -6.70 -0.69 26.13
C ILE A 54 -6.33 0.75 26.48
N LEU A 55 -5.03 0.99 26.61
CA LEU A 55 -4.44 2.32 26.66
C LEU A 55 -3.25 2.37 25.69
N ILE A 56 -3.21 3.40 24.86
CA ILE A 56 -2.11 3.65 23.93
C ILE A 56 -1.59 5.06 24.17
N ILE A 57 -0.27 5.19 24.32
CA ILE A 57 0.42 6.46 24.42
C ILE A 57 1.14 6.73 23.11
N GLN A 58 0.67 7.75 22.40
CA GLN A 58 1.18 8.14 21.09
C GLN A 58 2.17 9.29 21.21
N TYR A 59 3.21 9.26 20.39
CA TYR A 59 4.05 10.43 20.16
C TYR A 59 3.60 11.12 18.87
N THR A 60 3.07 12.34 18.98
CA THR A 60 2.51 13.06 17.84
C THR A 60 3.61 13.71 16.99
N ALA A 61 3.30 14.05 15.74
CA ALA A 61 4.21 14.80 14.87
C ALA A 61 4.55 16.20 15.43
N ALA A 62 3.68 16.77 16.26
CA ALA A 62 3.91 18.02 16.99
C ALA A 62 4.89 17.85 18.18
N GLY A 63 5.41 16.64 18.41
CA GLY A 63 6.36 16.35 19.48
C GLY A 63 5.73 16.32 20.87
N SER A 64 4.44 16.03 20.98
CA SER A 64 3.70 15.85 22.24
C SER A 64 3.30 14.39 22.46
N LEU A 65 3.06 14.01 23.72
CA LEU A 65 2.47 12.72 24.06
C LEU A 65 0.95 12.85 24.17
N GLN A 66 0.21 11.88 23.65
CA GLN A 66 -1.24 11.85 23.70
C GLN A 66 -1.75 10.43 24.04
N PRO A 67 -2.53 10.26 25.12
CA PRO A 67 -3.17 8.99 25.44
C PRO A 67 -4.44 8.79 24.60
N THR A 68 -4.74 7.55 24.26
CA THR A 68 -6.00 7.13 23.63
C THR A 68 -6.38 5.72 24.09
N VAL A 69 -7.67 5.39 24.01
CA VAL A 69 -8.22 4.07 24.37
C VAL A 69 -8.55 3.19 23.16
N LEU A 70 -8.27 3.69 21.96
CA LEU A 70 -8.50 2.99 20.69
C LEU A 70 -7.22 2.92 19.87
N PHE A 71 -7.08 1.86 19.08
CA PHE A 71 -6.00 1.77 18.11
C PHE A 71 -6.14 2.89 17.06
N PRO A 72 -5.08 3.69 16.83
CA PRO A 72 -5.11 4.69 15.78
C PRO A 72 -5.12 4.04 14.41
N ASN A 73 -5.82 4.67 13.47
CA ASN A 73 -5.82 4.26 12.07
C ASN A 73 -4.47 4.55 11.39
N VAL A 74 -3.74 5.56 11.84
CA VAL A 74 -2.44 5.97 11.28
C VAL A 74 -1.46 6.33 12.40
N LEU A 75 -0.26 5.77 12.35
CA LEU A 75 0.83 6.03 13.29
C LEU A 75 2.00 6.68 12.57
N LYS A 76 2.22 7.97 12.85
CA LYS A 76 3.37 8.70 12.29
C LYS A 76 4.66 8.43 13.06
N ASN A 77 4.56 8.11 14.35
CA ASN A 77 5.71 7.77 15.19
C ASN A 77 5.44 6.50 16.00
N LYS A 78 6.52 5.95 16.56
CA LYS A 78 6.49 4.88 17.55
C LYS A 78 5.56 5.23 18.71
N SER A 79 4.73 4.28 19.11
CA SER A 79 3.79 4.42 20.22
C SER A 79 3.92 3.24 21.19
N CYS A 80 3.37 3.37 22.38
CA CYS A 80 3.36 2.30 23.39
C CYS A 80 1.93 1.86 23.66
N TYR A 81 1.67 0.56 23.75
CA TYR A 81 0.37 0.02 24.10
C TYR A 81 0.42 -0.69 25.46
N PHE A 82 -0.73 -0.68 26.14
CA PHE A 82 -0.99 -1.35 27.41
C PHE A 82 -2.38 -1.96 27.34
N ILE A 83 -2.48 -3.28 27.48
CA ILE A 83 -3.72 -4.04 27.33
C ILE A 83 -3.92 -4.90 28.57
N LYS A 84 -5.09 -4.85 29.19
CA LYS A 84 -5.41 -5.71 30.33
C LYS A 84 -5.53 -7.16 29.87
N LYS A 85 -4.93 -8.10 30.63
CA LYS A 85 -5.12 -9.53 30.38
C LYS A 85 -6.53 -10.02 30.75
N ARG A 86 -7.22 -9.30 31.64
CA ARG A 86 -8.61 -9.56 32.08
C ARG A 86 -9.40 -8.25 32.16
N ARG A 87 -10.71 -8.31 31.90
CA ARG A 87 -11.62 -7.15 32.00
C ARG A 87 -11.99 -6.88 33.46
N GLU A 88 -11.02 -6.39 34.22
CA GLU A 88 -11.14 -6.16 35.65
C GLU A 88 -10.47 -4.83 36.02
N ASN A 89 -10.80 -4.31 37.20
CA ASN A 89 -10.11 -3.16 37.76
C ASN A 89 -8.72 -3.58 38.24
N ILE A 90 -7.72 -2.73 38.02
CA ILE A 90 -6.33 -3.01 38.42
C ILE A 90 -6.06 -2.27 39.73
N PRO A 91 -5.95 -2.98 40.87
CA PRO A 91 -5.70 -2.33 42.14
C PRO A 91 -4.28 -1.74 42.19
N ARG A 92 -4.07 -0.78 43.08
CA ARG A 92 -2.82 0.02 43.14
C ARG A 92 -1.58 -0.80 43.51
N ASP A 93 -1.77 -1.89 44.23
CA ASP A 93 -0.74 -2.83 44.69
C ASP A 93 -0.50 -4.00 43.72
N ALA A 94 -1.20 -4.03 42.57
CA ALA A 94 -1.04 -5.10 41.59
C ALA A 94 0.37 -5.11 40.96
N ILE A 95 0.89 -6.32 40.72
CA ILE A 95 2.09 -6.52 39.92
C ILE A 95 1.72 -6.34 38.44
N LEU A 96 1.94 -5.14 37.91
CA LEU A 96 1.45 -4.72 36.58
C LEU A 96 1.92 -5.63 35.43
N ARG A 97 3.11 -6.22 35.53
CA ARG A 97 3.66 -7.15 34.51
C ARG A 97 2.84 -8.44 34.39
N ASP A 98 2.15 -8.83 35.47
CA ASP A 98 1.34 -10.05 35.49
C ASP A 98 -0.07 -9.81 34.97
N VAL A 99 -0.59 -8.59 35.09
CA VAL A 99 -1.98 -8.23 34.74
C VAL A 99 -2.12 -7.44 33.44
N ILE A 100 -1.05 -6.82 32.94
CA ILE A 100 -1.04 -6.04 31.69
C ILE A 100 -0.07 -6.67 30.67
N MET A 101 -0.51 -6.76 29.43
CA MET A 101 0.35 -6.96 28.26
C MET A 101 0.72 -5.59 27.69
N TYR A 102 2.02 -5.30 27.58
CA TYR A 102 2.49 -3.99 27.13
C TYR A 102 3.65 -4.16 26.15
N GLY A 103 3.80 -3.20 25.25
CA GLY A 103 4.79 -3.27 24.19
C GLY A 103 4.83 -1.99 23.36
N ASP A 104 5.66 -2.03 22.33
CA ASP A 104 5.75 -0.97 21.34
C ASP A 104 4.95 -1.28 20.06
N LEU A 105 4.46 -0.22 19.46
CA LEU A 105 3.70 -0.22 18.23
C LEU A 105 4.50 0.53 17.16
N SER A 106 4.82 -0.18 16.08
CA SER A 106 5.51 0.35 14.90
C SER A 106 4.63 1.34 14.14
N THR A 107 5.26 2.23 13.37
CA THR A 107 4.58 3.07 12.38
C THR A 107 4.01 2.26 11.22
N SER A 108 4.54 1.05 10.99
CA SER A 108 4.03 0.08 10.01
C SER A 108 3.62 -1.22 10.73
N PRO A 109 2.35 -1.36 11.13
CA PRO A 109 1.85 -2.56 11.82
C PRO A 109 1.98 -3.83 10.97
N VAL A 110 1.87 -3.71 9.64
CA VAL A 110 1.98 -4.86 8.73
C VAL A 110 3.42 -5.34 8.62
N ASP A 111 4.41 -4.44 8.57
CA ASP A 111 5.81 -4.83 8.61
C ASP A 111 6.15 -5.49 9.96
N GLN A 112 5.63 -4.95 11.07
CA GLN A 112 5.80 -5.55 12.41
C GLN A 112 5.17 -6.94 12.49
N LEU A 113 3.98 -7.14 11.91
CA LEU A 113 3.33 -8.45 11.83
C LEU A 113 4.15 -9.42 10.96
N SER A 114 4.67 -8.97 9.82
CA SER A 114 5.53 -9.77 8.95
C SER A 114 6.76 -10.27 9.70
N ALA A 115 7.48 -9.37 10.37
CA ALA A 115 8.64 -9.71 11.17
C ALA A 115 8.30 -10.65 12.33
N MET A 116 7.18 -10.42 13.03
CA MET A 116 6.72 -11.31 14.11
C MET A 116 6.42 -12.72 13.59
N VAL A 117 5.79 -12.85 12.43
CA VAL A 117 5.50 -14.16 11.84
C VAL A 117 6.80 -14.85 11.41
N ASP A 118 7.68 -14.14 10.68
CA ASP A 118 8.90 -14.71 10.11
C ASP A 118 9.99 -15.02 11.14
N GLU A 119 10.23 -14.12 12.09
CA GLU A 119 11.36 -14.20 13.01
C GLU A 119 11.00 -14.86 14.35
N LEU A 120 9.72 -14.87 14.72
CA LEU A 120 9.27 -15.40 16.00
C LEU A 120 8.33 -16.59 15.85
N LEU A 121 7.17 -16.42 15.19
CA LEU A 121 6.15 -17.48 15.16
C LEU A 121 6.63 -18.73 14.42
N ILE A 122 7.19 -18.57 13.21
CA ILE A 122 7.65 -19.71 12.40
C ILE A 122 8.81 -20.47 13.08
N PRO A 123 9.89 -19.83 13.57
CA PRO A 123 10.96 -20.53 14.26
C PRO A 123 10.50 -21.23 15.54
N LEU A 124 9.59 -20.61 16.30
CA LEU A 124 9.02 -21.23 17.51
C LEU A 124 8.25 -22.51 17.19
N LEU A 125 7.46 -22.50 16.10
CA LEU A 125 6.68 -23.66 15.66
C LEU A 125 7.53 -24.72 14.95
N GLN A 126 8.64 -24.35 14.34
CA GLN A 126 9.56 -25.30 13.70
C GLN A 126 10.45 -26.04 14.68
N ASN A 127 10.73 -25.47 15.87
CA ASN A 127 11.56 -26.11 16.89
C ASN A 127 10.85 -27.35 17.46
N PRO A 128 11.39 -28.57 17.25
CA PRO A 128 10.76 -29.80 17.73
C PRO A 128 10.58 -29.84 19.25
N SER A 129 11.50 -29.22 19.99
CA SER A 129 11.49 -29.19 21.47
C SER A 129 10.25 -28.47 22.03
N ASN A 130 9.70 -27.52 21.28
CA ASN A 130 8.51 -26.78 21.69
C ASN A 130 7.21 -27.58 21.45
N ASN A 131 7.28 -28.63 20.64
CA ASN A 131 6.14 -29.40 20.18
C ASN A 131 6.20 -30.87 20.62
N GLU A 132 7.04 -31.23 21.58
CA GLU A 132 7.24 -32.63 22.01
C GLU A 132 5.94 -33.30 22.47
N ALA A 133 5.04 -32.53 23.09
CA ALA A 133 3.74 -33.01 23.55
C ALA A 133 2.69 -33.11 22.42
N TRP A 134 2.99 -32.66 21.21
CA TRP A 134 2.04 -32.59 20.11
C TRP A 134 2.15 -33.80 19.18
N PRO A 135 1.03 -34.38 18.73
CA PRO A 135 1.04 -35.34 17.64
C PRO A 135 1.69 -34.74 16.39
N LYS A 136 2.51 -35.52 15.67
CA LYS A 136 3.21 -35.05 14.46
C LYS A 136 2.29 -34.46 13.40
N VAL A 137 1.09 -35.02 13.24
CA VAL A 137 0.10 -34.53 12.28
C VAL A 137 -0.40 -33.14 12.68
N LEU A 138 -0.59 -32.89 13.98
CA LEU A 138 -1.03 -31.58 14.48
C LEU A 138 0.06 -30.53 14.33
N SER A 139 1.32 -30.85 14.67
CA SER A 139 2.42 -29.90 14.53
C SER A 139 2.68 -29.53 13.07
N GLN A 140 2.57 -30.50 12.15
CA GLN A 140 2.63 -30.24 10.70
C GLN A 140 1.47 -29.37 10.21
N ASP A 141 0.24 -29.60 10.68
CA ASP A 141 -0.91 -28.81 10.27
C ASP A 141 -0.86 -27.37 10.81
N ILE A 142 -0.45 -27.17 12.07
CA ILE A 142 -0.25 -25.84 12.65
C ILE A 142 0.85 -25.08 11.90
N LEU A 143 1.97 -25.75 11.59
CA LEU A 143 3.05 -25.14 10.81
C LEU A 143 2.57 -24.75 9.40
N ARG A 144 1.74 -25.58 8.75
CA ARG A 144 1.13 -25.27 7.45
C ARG A 144 0.25 -24.02 7.54
N HIS A 145 -0.60 -23.89 8.56
CA HIS A 145 -1.41 -22.70 8.76
C HIS A 145 -0.57 -21.45 9.04
N ALA A 146 0.50 -21.57 9.84
CA ALA A 146 1.41 -20.46 10.11
C ALA A 146 2.14 -20.00 8.83
N MET A 147 2.57 -20.92 7.98
CA MET A 147 3.12 -20.61 6.66
C MET A 147 2.07 -19.94 5.74
N GLY A 148 0.80 -20.35 5.84
CA GLY A 148 -0.30 -19.67 5.16
C GLY A 148 -0.49 -18.22 5.63
N ILE A 149 -0.38 -17.95 6.93
CA ILE A 149 -0.40 -16.59 7.49
C ILE A 149 0.80 -15.79 6.97
N LYS A 150 2.01 -16.36 6.99
CA LYS A 150 3.23 -15.74 6.44
C LYS A 150 3.00 -15.29 5.00
N ASN A 151 2.51 -16.17 4.13
CA ASN A 151 2.28 -15.84 2.72
C ASN A 151 1.24 -14.72 2.56
N LYS A 152 0.13 -14.77 3.31
CA LYS A 152 -0.89 -13.71 3.27
C LYS A 152 -0.37 -12.36 3.75
N VAL A 153 0.40 -12.34 4.84
CA VAL A 153 1.02 -11.11 5.37
C VAL A 153 2.05 -10.57 4.39
N HIS A 154 2.83 -11.44 3.74
CA HIS A 154 3.78 -11.05 2.70
C HIS A 154 3.07 -10.39 1.51
N ILE A 155 2.00 -11.01 0.99
CA ILE A 155 1.17 -10.44 -0.09
C ILE A 155 0.60 -9.07 0.33
N LEU A 156 0.02 -8.97 1.53
CA LEU A 156 -0.60 -7.74 2.02
C LEU A 156 0.43 -6.62 2.20
N ASN A 157 1.64 -6.94 2.68
CA ASN A 157 2.75 -5.99 2.78
C ASN A 157 3.16 -5.47 1.39
N GLY A 158 3.22 -6.37 0.41
CA GLY A 158 3.43 -5.99 -0.99
C GLY A 158 2.35 -5.02 -1.48
N GLN A 159 1.08 -5.38 -1.30
CA GLN A 159 -0.06 -4.59 -1.79
C GLN A 159 -0.09 -3.20 -1.19
N MET A 160 0.21 -3.06 0.11
CA MET A 160 0.34 -1.76 0.77
C MET A 160 1.46 -0.89 0.18
N LYS A 161 2.48 -1.52 -0.40
CA LYS A 161 3.60 -0.85 -1.09
C LYS A 161 3.38 -0.75 -2.61
N GLY A 162 2.17 -1.05 -3.09
CA GLY A 162 1.83 -1.04 -4.52
C GLY A 162 2.44 -2.18 -5.34
N LYS A 163 2.90 -3.24 -4.69
CA LYS A 163 3.56 -4.41 -5.31
C LYS A 163 2.73 -5.67 -5.15
N THR A 164 2.75 -6.52 -6.16
CA THR A 164 2.10 -7.84 -6.12
C THR A 164 3.17 -8.87 -5.93
N LEU A 165 3.20 -9.48 -4.74
CA LEU A 165 4.20 -10.48 -4.39
C LEU A 165 3.64 -11.87 -4.61
N LEU A 166 4.41 -12.72 -5.28
CA LEU A 166 4.08 -14.09 -5.64
C LEU A 166 4.83 -15.04 -4.69
N PRO A 167 4.18 -15.56 -3.63
CA PRO A 167 4.86 -16.40 -2.65
C PRO A 167 5.28 -17.73 -3.28
N VAL A 168 6.53 -18.13 -3.03
CA VAL A 168 7.09 -19.41 -3.50
C VAL A 168 6.86 -20.48 -2.42
N PRO A 169 6.45 -21.72 -2.77
CA PRO A 169 6.21 -22.76 -1.78
C PRO A 169 7.51 -23.18 -1.06
N ALA A 170 7.39 -23.47 0.24
CA ALA A 170 8.50 -23.97 1.04
C ALA A 170 9.01 -25.30 0.46
N GLY A 171 10.32 -25.39 0.22
CA GLY A 171 10.94 -26.56 -0.43
C GLY A 171 11.21 -26.39 -1.93
N ALA A 172 10.77 -25.31 -2.59
CA ALA A 172 11.21 -24.97 -3.94
C ALA A 172 12.74 -24.77 -4.04
N GLU A 173 13.37 -24.40 -2.91
CA GLU A 173 14.84 -24.33 -2.77
C GLU A 173 15.49 -25.73 -2.85
N ARG A 174 14.83 -26.79 -2.40
CA ARG A 174 15.36 -28.17 -2.46
C ARG A 174 15.38 -28.70 -3.89
N ALA A 175 14.42 -28.30 -4.72
CA ALA A 175 14.46 -28.55 -6.16
C ALA A 175 15.67 -27.87 -6.84
N ALA A 176 16.28 -26.86 -6.20
CA ALA A 176 17.47 -26.21 -6.72
C ALA A 176 18.74 -27.05 -6.56
N ASP A 177 18.80 -27.90 -5.53
CA ASP A 177 19.97 -28.74 -5.21
C ASP A 177 19.93 -30.09 -5.92
N ASP A 178 18.75 -30.74 -6.02
CA ASP A 178 18.59 -32.04 -6.69
C ASP A 178 18.81 -31.98 -8.21
N THR A 179 18.75 -30.79 -8.81
CA THR A 179 19.02 -30.59 -10.24
C THR A 179 20.48 -30.24 -10.55
N ALA A 180 21.28 -29.84 -9.56
CA ALA A 180 22.69 -29.51 -9.73
C ALA A 180 23.61 -30.73 -9.64
N ASN A 181 23.23 -31.74 -8.86
CA ASN A 181 23.99 -32.99 -8.73
C ASN A 181 23.37 -34.06 -9.65
N GLY A 182 23.83 -34.09 -10.90
CA GLY A 182 23.47 -35.13 -11.87
C GLY A 182 24.00 -36.52 -11.52
N GLN A 183 23.52 -37.14 -10.44
CA GLN A 183 23.77 -38.54 -10.13
C GLN A 183 22.53 -39.37 -10.45
N GLN A 184 22.53 -39.90 -11.68
CA GLN A 184 21.94 -41.21 -11.95
C GLN A 184 22.66 -42.24 -11.08
N GLU A 185 22.13 -42.57 -9.91
CA GLU A 185 22.48 -43.83 -9.25
C GLU A 185 21.22 -44.57 -8.81
N ASN A 186 20.97 -45.67 -9.54
CA ASN A 186 20.30 -46.90 -9.11
C ASN A 186 18.83 -46.82 -8.63
N GLY A 187 17.93 -47.05 -9.59
CA GLY A 187 16.94 -48.13 -9.46
C GLY A 187 15.73 -47.92 -8.54
N HIS A 188 15.52 -46.73 -8.00
CA HIS A 188 14.22 -46.32 -7.45
C HIS A 188 13.77 -45.13 -8.27
N ALA A 189 12.74 -45.31 -9.10
CA ALA A 189 12.13 -44.23 -9.86
C ALA A 189 11.93 -43.05 -8.90
N ALA A 190 12.63 -41.95 -9.20
CA ALA A 190 12.59 -40.74 -8.42
C ALA A 190 11.11 -40.38 -8.20
N THR A 191 10.63 -40.61 -6.98
CA THR A 191 9.39 -40.03 -6.49
C THR A 191 9.70 -38.54 -6.42
N VAL A 192 9.63 -37.85 -7.56
CA VAL A 192 9.50 -36.40 -7.62
C VAL A 192 8.47 -36.09 -6.55
N ASP A 193 8.91 -35.40 -5.51
CA ASP A 193 8.21 -35.30 -4.24
C ASP A 193 6.77 -34.86 -4.54
N SER A 194 5.81 -35.80 -4.54
CA SER A 194 4.46 -35.58 -5.06
C SER A 194 3.82 -34.40 -4.34
N ASN A 195 4.20 -34.23 -3.08
CA ASN A 195 3.83 -33.11 -2.23
C ASN A 195 4.38 -31.77 -2.74
N LEU A 196 5.63 -31.71 -3.21
CA LEU A 196 6.23 -30.52 -3.81
C LEU A 196 5.54 -30.19 -5.14
N LEU A 197 5.28 -31.18 -5.99
CA LEU A 197 4.57 -30.97 -7.25
C LEU A 197 3.17 -30.38 -6.98
N HIS A 198 2.40 -30.97 -6.08
CA HIS A 198 1.08 -30.44 -5.71
C HIS A 198 1.14 -29.04 -5.08
N ALA A 199 2.19 -28.75 -4.29
CA ALA A 199 2.40 -27.41 -3.74
C ALA A 199 2.69 -26.38 -4.83
N ILE A 200 3.50 -26.73 -5.84
CA ILE A 200 3.78 -25.89 -7.00
C ILE A 200 2.50 -25.67 -7.81
N GLU A 201 1.75 -26.73 -8.11
CA GLU A 201 0.47 -26.65 -8.83
C GLU A 201 -0.52 -25.72 -8.12
N SER A 202 -0.64 -25.85 -6.80
CA SER A 202 -1.52 -25.00 -5.98
C SER A 202 -1.10 -23.53 -6.06
N VAL A 203 0.20 -23.25 -5.96
CA VAL A 203 0.72 -21.88 -6.03
C VAL A 203 0.55 -21.27 -7.42
N VAL A 204 0.69 -22.05 -8.49
CA VAL A 204 0.42 -21.55 -9.86
C VAL A 204 -1.03 -21.11 -10.01
N ILE A 205 -2.00 -21.85 -9.45
CA ILE A 205 -3.42 -21.46 -9.45
C ILE A 205 -3.61 -20.13 -8.70
N GLU A 206 -3.01 -20.01 -7.51
CA GLU A 206 -3.08 -18.78 -6.71
C GLU A 206 -2.47 -17.58 -7.44
N TRP A 207 -1.30 -17.75 -8.08
CA TRP A 207 -0.66 -16.72 -8.89
C TRP A 207 -1.52 -16.31 -10.08
N SER A 208 -2.17 -17.27 -10.76
CA SER A 208 -3.08 -16.98 -11.86
C SER A 208 -4.22 -16.07 -11.41
N HIS A 209 -4.87 -16.36 -10.28
CA HIS A 209 -5.92 -15.50 -9.74
C HIS A 209 -5.39 -14.10 -9.37
N GLN A 210 -4.27 -14.05 -8.64
CA GLN A 210 -3.69 -12.79 -8.17
C GLN A 210 -3.26 -11.87 -9.32
N VAL A 211 -2.64 -12.43 -10.37
CA VAL A 211 -2.23 -11.65 -11.54
C VAL A 211 -3.43 -11.25 -12.39
N GLN A 212 -4.42 -12.12 -12.56
CA GLN A 212 -5.65 -11.73 -13.26
C GLN A 212 -6.34 -10.54 -12.59
N ASP A 213 -6.36 -10.47 -11.27
CA ASP A 213 -6.91 -9.32 -10.54
C ASP A 213 -6.10 -8.04 -10.79
N VAL A 214 -4.78 -8.13 -10.94
CA VAL A 214 -3.93 -7.00 -11.35
C VAL A 214 -4.26 -6.57 -12.78
N LEU A 215 -4.35 -7.53 -13.70
CA LEU A 215 -4.57 -7.27 -15.12
C LEU A 215 -5.93 -6.62 -15.39
N LYS A 216 -6.97 -7.01 -14.64
CA LYS A 216 -8.34 -6.47 -14.72
C LYS A 216 -8.48 -5.02 -14.26
N LYS A 217 -7.51 -4.47 -13.51
CA LYS A 217 -7.57 -3.06 -13.06
C LYS A 217 -7.59 -2.13 -14.27
N ASP A 218 -8.51 -1.17 -14.24
CA ASP A 218 -8.72 -0.17 -15.29
C ASP A 218 -8.64 1.24 -14.68
N SER A 219 -8.09 2.19 -15.44
CA SER A 219 -7.92 3.56 -14.96
C SER A 219 -9.23 4.34 -14.85
N SER A 220 -10.25 3.95 -15.63
CA SER A 220 -11.57 4.59 -15.62
C SER A 220 -12.37 4.35 -14.34
N GLN A 221 -11.94 3.43 -13.47
CA GLN A 221 -12.74 3.02 -12.31
C GLN A 221 -13.12 4.18 -11.39
N ALA A 222 -12.19 5.13 -11.16
CA ALA A 222 -12.47 6.30 -10.32
C ALA A 222 -13.56 7.21 -10.90
N LEU A 223 -13.66 7.30 -12.23
CA LEU A 223 -14.74 8.01 -12.93
C LEU A 223 -16.06 7.23 -12.86
N LEU A 224 -16.00 5.91 -13.07
CA LEU A 224 -17.18 5.03 -13.01
C LEU A 224 -17.81 4.99 -11.61
N ASP A 225 -17.01 5.13 -10.57
CA ASP A 225 -17.45 5.21 -9.17
C ASP A 225 -18.04 6.60 -8.81
N GLY A 226 -18.12 7.52 -9.77
CA GLY A 226 -18.69 8.86 -9.58
C GLY A 226 -17.72 9.87 -8.98
N GLY A 227 -16.41 9.59 -8.98
CA GLY A 227 -15.38 10.52 -8.56
C GLY A 227 -15.11 11.62 -9.59
N SER A 228 -14.30 12.60 -9.18
CA SER A 228 -13.76 13.65 -10.07
C SER A 228 -12.23 13.61 -10.10
N PRO A 229 -11.62 12.52 -10.61
CA PRO A 229 -10.16 12.41 -10.70
C PRO A 229 -9.58 13.51 -11.60
N LEU A 230 -8.34 13.89 -11.28
CA LEU A 230 -7.50 14.84 -12.01
C LEU A 230 -6.54 14.07 -12.92
N PRO A 231 -5.97 14.68 -13.98
CA PRO A 231 -5.17 13.97 -14.98
C PRO A 231 -3.90 13.31 -14.42
N GLY A 232 -3.43 13.76 -13.25
CA GLY A 232 -2.35 13.09 -12.51
C GLY A 232 -2.71 11.66 -12.06
N VAL A 233 -4.01 11.34 -11.92
CA VAL A 233 -4.50 10.01 -11.54
C VAL A 233 -4.24 9.02 -12.67
N GLU A 234 -4.57 9.33 -13.93
CA GLU A 234 -4.23 8.49 -15.08
C GLU A 234 -2.71 8.26 -15.19
N VAL A 235 -1.91 9.33 -15.02
CA VAL A 235 -0.44 9.24 -15.08
C VAL A 235 0.11 8.30 -13.99
N GLU A 236 -0.34 8.47 -12.75
CA GLU A 236 0.12 7.65 -11.65
C GLU A 236 -0.40 6.22 -11.74
N PHE A 237 -1.61 6.00 -12.26
CA PHE A 237 -2.14 4.67 -12.54
C PHE A 237 -1.22 3.89 -13.49
N TRP A 238 -0.85 4.46 -14.64
CA TRP A 238 -0.02 3.77 -15.62
C TRP A 238 1.42 3.55 -15.12
N ARG A 239 1.98 4.52 -14.39
CA ARG A 239 3.29 4.38 -13.75
C ARG A 239 3.28 3.26 -12.70
N SER A 240 2.29 3.27 -11.81
CA SER A 240 2.11 2.23 -10.80
C SER A 240 1.86 0.85 -11.43
N ARG A 241 1.07 0.78 -12.50
CA ARG A 241 0.83 -0.45 -13.26
C ARG A 241 2.11 -0.98 -13.89
N PHE A 242 2.91 -0.13 -14.53
CA PHE A 242 4.22 -0.50 -15.09
C PHE A 242 5.15 -1.06 -14.00
N ASN A 243 5.35 -0.34 -12.90
CA ASN A 243 6.23 -0.76 -11.81
C ASN A 243 5.80 -2.09 -11.18
N ASN A 244 4.49 -2.28 -10.98
CA ASN A 244 3.94 -3.51 -10.42
C ASN A 244 4.10 -4.70 -11.39
N LEU A 245 3.78 -4.52 -12.67
CA LEU A 245 3.95 -5.57 -13.68
C LEU A 245 5.43 -5.93 -13.90
N LEU A 246 6.33 -4.95 -13.85
CA LEU A 246 7.77 -5.19 -13.91
C LEU A 246 8.21 -6.07 -12.73
N ASN A 247 7.74 -5.75 -11.53
CA ASN A 247 8.04 -6.53 -10.34
C ASN A 247 7.47 -7.96 -10.39
N ILE A 248 6.26 -8.15 -10.94
CA ILE A 248 5.68 -9.49 -11.17
C ILE A 248 6.53 -10.25 -12.20
N HIS A 249 6.88 -9.62 -13.32
CA HIS A 249 7.68 -10.22 -14.38
C HIS A 249 9.07 -10.65 -13.88
N GLU A 250 9.73 -9.83 -13.05
CA GLU A 250 11.00 -10.17 -12.40
C GLU A 250 10.85 -11.38 -11.47
N GLN A 251 9.78 -11.45 -10.67
CA GLN A 251 9.49 -12.60 -9.80
C GLN A 251 9.26 -13.89 -10.60
N LEU A 252 8.49 -13.82 -11.69
CA LEU A 252 8.27 -14.97 -12.58
C LEU A 252 9.55 -15.43 -13.29
N ASN A 253 10.52 -14.53 -13.45
CA ASN A 253 11.82 -14.81 -14.04
C ASN A 253 12.90 -15.25 -13.05
N ASP A 254 12.60 -15.27 -11.74
CA ASP A 254 13.49 -15.75 -10.69
C ASP A 254 13.92 -17.20 -10.97
N ALA A 255 15.18 -17.51 -10.66
CA ALA A 255 15.76 -18.83 -10.94
C ALA A 255 14.96 -19.98 -10.29
N ARG A 256 14.39 -19.77 -9.10
CA ARG A 256 13.57 -20.76 -8.40
C ARG A 256 12.26 -21.01 -9.14
N VAL A 257 11.63 -19.94 -9.63
CA VAL A 257 10.36 -20.03 -10.39
C VAL A 257 10.59 -20.70 -11.75
N LYS A 258 11.72 -20.40 -12.42
CA LYS A 258 12.12 -21.10 -13.65
C LYS A 258 12.29 -22.61 -13.43
N LYS A 259 12.90 -23.01 -12.31
CA LYS A 259 13.01 -24.44 -11.94
C LYS A 259 11.64 -25.08 -11.67
N MET A 260 10.72 -24.37 -11.01
CA MET A 260 9.34 -24.84 -10.83
C MET A 260 8.64 -25.07 -12.17
N ALA A 261 8.79 -24.14 -13.12
CA ALA A 261 8.25 -24.27 -14.47
C ALA A 261 8.86 -25.47 -15.23
N GLU A 262 10.17 -25.67 -15.12
CA GLU A 262 10.83 -26.84 -15.69
C GLU A 262 10.32 -28.16 -15.10
N LEU A 263 10.05 -28.21 -13.80
CA LEU A 263 9.51 -29.38 -13.14
C LEU A 263 8.11 -29.71 -13.66
N LEU A 264 7.21 -28.71 -13.68
CA LEU A 264 5.85 -28.84 -14.24
C LEU A 264 5.87 -29.35 -15.68
N ARG A 265 6.82 -28.87 -16.49
CA ARG A 265 7.03 -29.32 -17.87
C ARG A 265 7.51 -30.77 -17.94
N LYS A 266 8.52 -31.14 -17.14
CA LYS A 266 9.10 -32.51 -17.12
C LYS A 266 8.09 -33.55 -16.65
N THR A 267 7.20 -33.17 -15.73
CA THR A 267 6.14 -34.06 -15.21
C THR A 267 4.87 -34.04 -16.06
N ASN A 268 4.82 -33.28 -17.16
CA ASN A 268 3.62 -33.07 -17.98
C ASN A 268 2.39 -32.65 -17.14
N SER A 269 2.59 -31.74 -16.18
CA SER A 269 1.49 -31.24 -15.33
C SER A 269 0.48 -30.47 -16.17
N SER A 270 -0.81 -30.66 -15.87
CA SER A 270 -1.91 -29.91 -16.50
C SER A 270 -1.87 -28.41 -16.20
N TYR A 271 -1.08 -27.97 -15.23
CA TYR A 271 -0.95 -26.56 -14.83
C TYR A 271 0.22 -25.85 -15.53
N TYR A 272 1.08 -26.57 -16.27
CA TYR A 272 2.15 -25.93 -17.04
C TYR A 272 1.62 -24.92 -18.08
N PRO A 273 0.56 -25.22 -18.88
CA PRO A 273 -0.01 -24.23 -19.80
C PRO A 273 -0.56 -22.98 -19.11
N ALA A 274 -1.11 -23.13 -17.90
CA ALA A 274 -1.59 -21.99 -17.12
C ALA A 274 -0.44 -21.08 -16.68
N PHE A 275 0.71 -21.65 -16.29
CA PHE A 275 1.93 -20.89 -15.99
C PHE A 275 2.50 -20.18 -17.22
N GLU A 276 2.50 -20.83 -18.39
CA GLU A 276 2.97 -20.22 -19.64
C GLU A 276 2.06 -19.05 -20.07
N SER A 277 0.74 -19.24 -20.01
CA SER A 277 -0.23 -18.17 -20.24
C SER A 277 0.00 -17.00 -19.29
N LEU A 278 0.19 -17.27 -18.00
CA LEU A 278 0.46 -16.26 -16.98
C LEU A 278 1.68 -15.40 -17.33
N LEU A 279 2.79 -16.04 -17.74
CA LEU A 279 4.02 -15.33 -18.11
C LEU A 279 3.81 -14.44 -19.35
N ASN A 280 3.11 -14.97 -20.37
CA ASN A 280 2.81 -14.21 -21.59
C ASN A 280 1.89 -13.02 -21.32
N ASP A 281 0.80 -13.23 -20.57
CA ASP A 281 -0.15 -12.18 -20.21
C ASP A 281 0.53 -11.03 -19.45
N VAL A 282 1.46 -11.37 -18.54
CA VAL A 282 2.26 -10.38 -17.79
C VAL A 282 3.23 -9.65 -18.72
N SER A 283 3.90 -10.35 -19.63
CA SER A 283 4.83 -9.75 -20.58
C SER A 283 4.13 -8.75 -21.50
N ASP A 284 3.01 -9.14 -22.10
CA ASP A 284 2.22 -8.30 -22.99
C ASP A 284 1.70 -7.05 -22.26
N ALA A 285 1.16 -7.23 -21.05
CA ALA A 285 0.69 -6.11 -20.24
C ALA A 285 1.82 -5.19 -19.77
N LEU A 286 3.02 -5.74 -19.52
CA LEU A 286 4.21 -4.97 -19.14
C LEU A 286 4.67 -4.09 -20.30
N ASP A 287 4.76 -4.64 -21.51
CA ASP A 287 5.14 -3.89 -22.70
C ASP A 287 4.13 -2.77 -22.99
N GLU A 288 2.84 -3.05 -22.86
CA GLU A 288 1.77 -2.05 -22.97
C GLU A 288 1.95 -0.93 -21.94
N ALA A 289 2.07 -1.27 -20.65
CA ALA A 289 2.19 -0.28 -19.57
C ALA A 289 3.48 0.54 -19.69
N LYS A 290 4.58 -0.08 -20.13
CA LYS A 290 5.87 0.59 -20.35
C LYS A 290 5.77 1.62 -21.47
N GLU A 291 5.17 1.27 -22.60
CA GLU A 291 4.97 2.21 -23.71
C GLU A 291 4.16 3.42 -23.21
N ILE A 292 3.04 3.17 -22.52
CA ILE A 292 2.16 4.24 -22.03
C ILE A 292 2.87 5.14 -21.00
N ASP A 293 3.57 4.57 -20.01
CA ASP A 293 4.32 5.36 -19.00
C ASP A 293 5.37 6.28 -19.64
N ILE A 294 6.07 5.81 -20.69
CA ILE A 294 7.04 6.63 -21.42
C ILE A 294 6.37 7.81 -22.10
N PHE A 295 5.26 7.57 -22.81
CA PHE A 295 4.57 8.59 -23.59
C PHE A 295 3.74 9.56 -22.75
N LEU A 296 3.29 9.18 -21.55
CA LEU A 296 2.59 10.07 -20.62
C LEU A 296 3.52 11.06 -19.92
N LYS A 297 4.82 10.76 -19.76
CA LYS A 297 5.77 11.65 -19.04
C LYS A 297 5.82 13.09 -19.57
N PRO A 298 5.95 13.34 -20.88
CA PRO A 298 5.94 14.72 -21.40
C PRO A 298 4.60 15.41 -21.20
N VAL A 299 3.49 14.67 -21.30
CA VAL A 299 2.14 15.23 -21.11
C VAL A 299 1.90 15.59 -19.64
N ALA A 300 2.39 14.76 -18.72
CA ALA A 300 2.28 14.99 -17.27
C ALA A 300 2.89 16.35 -16.86
N GLN A 301 4.01 16.75 -17.45
CA GLN A 301 4.61 18.06 -17.19
C GLN A 301 3.69 19.23 -17.56
N HIS A 302 2.88 19.08 -18.61
CA HIS A 302 1.89 20.08 -18.97
C HIS A 302 0.71 20.09 -17.99
N PHE A 303 0.29 18.93 -17.50
CA PHE A 303 -0.76 18.83 -16.48
C PHE A 303 -0.33 19.50 -15.18
N ASP A 304 0.88 19.20 -14.70
CA ASP A 304 1.47 19.84 -13.53
C ASP A 304 1.60 21.36 -13.73
N GLY A 305 2.01 21.78 -14.94
CA GLY A 305 2.11 23.20 -15.29
C GLY A 305 0.77 23.92 -15.23
N VAL A 306 -0.30 23.32 -15.76
CA VAL A 306 -1.66 23.87 -15.67
C VAL A 306 -2.14 23.89 -14.22
N GLU A 307 -1.96 22.80 -13.47
CA GLU A 307 -2.42 22.68 -12.07
C GLU A 307 -1.73 23.67 -11.11
N THR A 308 -0.46 24.00 -11.35
CA THR A 308 0.34 24.87 -10.48
C THR A 308 0.33 26.35 -10.87
N THR A 309 -0.06 26.68 -12.09
CA THR A 309 -0.15 28.07 -12.57
C THR A 309 -1.45 28.70 -12.07
N ASP A 310 -1.42 29.99 -11.74
CA ASP A 310 -2.63 30.73 -11.41
C ASP A 310 -3.64 30.65 -12.57
N PHE A 311 -4.90 30.38 -12.26
CA PHE A 311 -5.93 30.15 -13.26
C PHE A 311 -6.13 31.35 -14.22
N GLY A 312 -5.79 32.56 -13.78
CA GLY A 312 -5.80 33.75 -14.61
C GLY A 312 -4.74 33.78 -15.72
N GLU A 313 -3.72 32.92 -15.65
CA GLU A 313 -2.55 32.90 -16.55
C GLU A 313 -2.40 31.57 -17.33
N THR A 314 -3.34 30.62 -17.16
CA THR A 314 -3.27 29.28 -17.77
C THR A 314 -3.50 29.24 -19.28
N GLU A 315 -4.06 30.30 -19.88
CA GLU A 315 -4.46 30.33 -21.30
C GLU A 315 -3.31 29.93 -22.25
N SER A 316 -2.10 30.42 -21.98
CA SER A 316 -0.91 30.17 -22.80
C SER A 316 -0.44 28.71 -22.75
N LEU A 317 -0.89 27.92 -21.77
CA LEU A 317 -0.47 26.54 -21.53
C LEU A 317 -1.32 25.52 -22.30
N TYR A 318 -2.56 25.86 -22.66
CA TYR A 318 -3.49 24.91 -23.28
C TYR A 318 -3.04 24.45 -24.67
N GLY A 319 -2.50 25.35 -25.49
CA GLY A 319 -1.98 25.01 -26.82
C GLY A 319 -0.87 23.95 -26.76
N PRO A 320 0.25 24.23 -26.07
CA PRO A 320 1.31 23.26 -25.85
C PRO A 320 0.81 21.93 -25.24
N MET A 321 -0.09 21.99 -24.25
CA MET A 321 -0.66 20.80 -23.63
C MET A 321 -1.40 19.91 -24.64
N PHE A 322 -2.33 20.47 -25.43
CA PHE A 322 -3.08 19.70 -26.42
C PHE A 322 -2.19 19.22 -27.58
N HIS A 323 -1.16 19.99 -27.96
CA HIS A 323 -0.18 19.54 -28.93
C HIS A 323 0.53 18.26 -28.49
N THR A 324 1.07 18.26 -27.27
CA THR A 324 1.76 17.11 -26.69
C THR A 324 0.81 15.93 -26.48
N LEU A 325 -0.45 16.19 -26.11
CA LEU A 325 -1.50 15.18 -26.01
C LEU A 325 -1.78 14.52 -27.38
N CYS A 326 -1.88 15.30 -28.46
CA CYS A 326 -2.06 14.78 -29.81
C CYS A 326 -0.85 13.96 -30.27
N LEU A 327 0.38 14.41 -29.99
CA LEU A 327 1.60 13.65 -30.29
C LEU A 327 1.63 12.32 -29.55
N MET A 328 1.31 12.31 -28.25
CA MET A 328 1.19 11.08 -27.46
C MET A 328 0.16 10.13 -28.07
N TRP A 329 -1.05 10.61 -28.36
CA TRP A 329 -2.11 9.81 -28.96
C TRP A 329 -1.73 9.21 -30.32
N ALA A 330 -1.02 9.97 -31.15
CA ALA A 330 -0.60 9.57 -32.49
C ALA A 330 0.65 8.67 -32.52
N ASN A 331 1.45 8.64 -31.45
CA ASN A 331 2.69 7.84 -31.40
C ASN A 331 2.62 6.64 -30.45
N CYS A 332 1.83 6.70 -29.38
CA CYS A 332 1.64 5.58 -28.47
C CYS A 332 0.56 4.64 -28.99
N LYS A 333 0.95 3.47 -29.50
CA LYS A 333 0.00 2.49 -30.06
C LYS A 333 -0.83 1.86 -28.95
N ALA A 334 -0.20 1.53 -27.84
CA ALA A 334 -0.85 1.03 -26.65
C ALA A 334 -1.96 1.98 -26.16
N TYR A 335 -1.70 3.29 -26.07
CA TYR A 335 -2.67 4.25 -25.53
C TYR A 335 -3.82 4.59 -26.50
N ARG A 336 -3.65 4.36 -27.81
CA ARG A 336 -4.58 4.77 -28.88
C ARG A 336 -5.86 3.94 -28.92
N ARG A 337 -6.65 3.99 -27.85
CA ARG A 337 -7.97 3.37 -27.71
C ARG A 337 -8.96 4.43 -27.26
N PRO A 338 -10.11 4.62 -27.95
CA PRO A 338 -11.04 5.71 -27.66
C PRO A 338 -11.41 5.83 -26.18
N ALA A 339 -11.60 4.69 -25.49
CA ALA A 339 -11.90 4.68 -24.06
C ALA A 339 -10.83 5.40 -23.20
N ARG A 340 -9.54 5.24 -23.50
CA ARG A 340 -8.43 5.82 -22.70
C ARG A 340 -8.33 7.33 -22.83
N ILE A 341 -8.41 7.85 -24.06
CA ILE A 341 -8.38 9.31 -24.26
C ILE A 341 -9.65 9.97 -23.70
N ILE A 342 -10.79 9.29 -23.70
CA ILE A 342 -12.00 9.81 -23.08
C ILE A 342 -11.79 9.99 -21.58
N VAL A 343 -11.22 9.00 -20.88
CA VAL A 343 -10.87 9.09 -19.45
C VAL A 343 -9.98 10.31 -19.20
N LEU A 344 -8.86 10.42 -19.92
CA LEU A 344 -7.91 11.52 -19.72
C LEU A 344 -8.51 12.90 -20.03
N LEU A 345 -9.35 13.02 -21.06
CA LEU A 345 -10.04 14.27 -21.37
C LEU A 345 -11.10 14.62 -20.31
N GLN A 346 -11.78 13.64 -19.73
CA GLN A 346 -12.70 13.86 -18.60
C GLN A 346 -11.93 14.34 -17.36
N GLU A 347 -10.80 13.73 -17.06
CA GLU A 347 -9.92 14.16 -15.97
C GLU A 347 -9.38 15.58 -16.18
N LEU A 348 -8.99 15.93 -17.41
CA LEU A 348 -8.61 17.29 -17.76
C LEU A 348 -9.73 18.29 -17.55
N ASN A 349 -10.96 17.95 -17.96
CA ASN A 349 -12.11 18.80 -17.71
C ASN A 349 -12.36 18.98 -16.20
N ASN A 350 -12.17 17.92 -15.39
CA ASN A 350 -12.27 18.01 -13.93
C ASN A 350 -11.23 18.97 -13.35
N LEU A 351 -9.98 18.94 -13.85
CA LEU A 351 -8.94 19.88 -13.43
C LEU A 351 -9.34 21.34 -13.72
N ILE A 352 -9.76 21.62 -14.95
CA ILE A 352 -10.16 22.98 -15.35
C ILE A 352 -11.38 23.45 -14.53
N MET A 353 -12.38 22.59 -14.32
CA MET A 353 -13.55 22.92 -13.49
C MET A 353 -13.16 23.19 -12.03
N LYS A 354 -12.24 22.39 -11.48
CA LYS A 354 -11.73 22.57 -10.11
C LYS A 354 -11.03 23.92 -9.97
N GLN A 355 -10.08 24.23 -10.86
CA GLN A 355 -9.35 25.50 -10.81
C GLN A 355 -10.26 26.71 -11.01
N ALA A 356 -11.20 26.63 -11.96
CA ALA A 356 -12.18 27.69 -12.15
C ALA A 356 -13.05 27.91 -10.91
N SER A 357 -13.47 26.83 -10.23
CA SER A 357 -14.28 26.90 -9.02
C SER A 357 -13.50 27.48 -7.83
N GLU A 358 -12.23 27.12 -7.69
CA GLU A 358 -11.33 27.66 -6.67
C GLU A 358 -11.00 29.15 -6.91
N PHE A 359 -10.79 29.54 -8.17
CA PHE A 359 -10.55 30.94 -8.55
C PHE A 359 -11.78 31.83 -8.32
N MET A 360 -12.99 31.26 -8.49
CA MET A 360 -14.28 31.89 -8.27
C MET A 360 -14.89 31.56 -6.89
N GLU A 361 -14.08 31.50 -5.82
CA GLU A 361 -14.60 31.20 -4.48
C GLU A 361 -15.73 32.20 -4.11
N PRO A 362 -16.96 31.73 -3.81
CA PRO A 362 -18.11 32.63 -3.65
C PRO A 362 -17.94 33.67 -2.54
N LEU A 363 -17.30 33.29 -1.43
CA LEU A 363 -17.07 34.20 -0.30
C LEU A 363 -16.15 35.36 -0.69
N ASP A 364 -15.17 35.11 -1.54
CA ASP A 364 -14.23 36.12 -2.03
C ASP A 364 -14.90 37.02 -3.06
N LEU A 365 -15.72 36.44 -3.95
CA LEU A 365 -16.49 37.20 -4.94
C LEU A 365 -17.53 38.14 -4.31
N PHE A 366 -18.23 37.71 -3.25
CA PHE A 366 -19.26 38.55 -2.62
C PHE A 366 -18.71 39.56 -1.62
N LYS A 367 -17.47 39.37 -1.13
CA LYS A 367 -16.80 40.33 -0.25
C LYS A 367 -15.93 41.34 -1.00
N GLY A 368 -15.48 40.99 -2.21
CA GLY A 368 -14.68 41.87 -3.05
C GLY A 368 -15.46 43.06 -3.61
N GLU A 369 -14.75 44.03 -4.16
CA GLU A 369 -15.37 45.14 -4.88
C GLU A 369 -16.08 44.59 -6.15
N PRO A 370 -17.25 45.14 -6.54
CA PRO A 370 -18.02 44.63 -7.67
C PRO A 370 -17.23 44.61 -8.99
N ASP A 371 -16.40 45.63 -9.24
CA ASP A 371 -15.60 45.73 -10.46
C ASP A 371 -14.49 44.66 -10.51
N GLU A 372 -13.81 44.41 -9.38
CA GLU A 372 -12.79 43.36 -9.27
C GLU A 372 -13.39 41.96 -9.43
N SER A 373 -14.56 41.74 -8.83
CA SER A 373 -15.29 40.48 -8.92
C SER A 373 -15.80 40.21 -10.33
N MET A 374 -16.26 41.27 -11.03
CA MET A 374 -16.66 41.18 -12.43
C MET A 374 -15.47 40.85 -13.34
N GLU A 375 -14.29 41.45 -13.10
CA GLU A 375 -13.09 41.12 -13.88
C GLU A 375 -12.66 39.66 -13.67
N LYS A 376 -12.70 39.15 -12.42
CA LYS A 376 -12.44 37.72 -12.15
C LYS A 376 -13.39 36.79 -12.92
N ILE A 377 -14.68 37.11 -12.95
CA ILE A 377 -15.67 36.32 -13.69
C ILE A 377 -15.36 36.36 -15.20
N ASN A 378 -15.07 37.55 -15.75
CA ASN A 378 -14.72 37.71 -17.16
C ASN A 378 -13.44 36.95 -17.52
N GLN A 379 -12.42 37.01 -16.66
CA GLN A 379 -11.17 36.26 -16.84
C GLN A 379 -11.42 34.75 -16.81
N THR A 380 -12.31 34.28 -15.93
CA THR A 380 -12.68 32.87 -15.88
C THR A 380 -13.35 32.41 -17.17
N VAL A 381 -14.32 33.17 -17.68
CA VAL A 381 -15.00 32.85 -18.94
C VAL A 381 -14.00 32.81 -20.10
N ARG A 382 -13.10 33.81 -20.19
CA ARG A 382 -12.05 33.84 -21.23
C ARG A 382 -11.15 32.62 -21.17
N SER A 383 -10.69 32.23 -19.98
CA SER A 383 -9.82 31.06 -19.79
C SER A 383 -10.53 29.76 -20.19
N LEU A 384 -11.81 29.59 -19.83
CA LEU A 384 -12.62 28.43 -20.23
C LEU A 384 -12.85 28.38 -21.76
N GLU A 385 -13.15 29.53 -22.38
CA GLU A 385 -13.30 29.65 -23.84
C GLU A 385 -11.97 29.36 -24.57
N ALA A 386 -10.83 29.79 -24.01
CA ALA A 386 -9.51 29.51 -24.53
C ALA A 386 -9.20 28.00 -24.48
N TYR A 387 -9.49 27.33 -23.36
CA TYR A 387 -9.35 25.87 -23.24
C TYR A 387 -10.22 25.13 -24.26
N GLN A 388 -11.50 25.50 -24.38
CA GLN A 388 -12.41 24.88 -25.35
C GLN A 388 -11.94 25.11 -26.80
N SER A 389 -11.50 26.33 -27.11
CA SER A 389 -11.00 26.71 -28.43
C SER A 389 -9.75 25.91 -28.79
N ALA A 390 -8.81 25.77 -27.85
CA ALA A 390 -7.63 24.94 -28.02
C ALA A 390 -8.03 23.49 -28.31
N TYR A 391 -8.90 22.88 -27.49
CA TYR A 391 -9.38 21.52 -27.76
C TYR A 391 -9.97 21.36 -29.18
N LEU A 392 -10.84 22.27 -29.61
CA LEU A 392 -11.46 22.22 -30.94
C LEU A 392 -10.45 22.40 -32.08
N GLN A 393 -9.46 23.28 -31.90
CA GLN A 393 -8.38 23.50 -32.86
C GLN A 393 -7.53 22.23 -33.04
N TYR A 394 -7.12 21.59 -31.95
CA TYR A 394 -6.30 20.38 -32.03
C TYR A 394 -7.09 19.16 -32.50
N LYS A 395 -8.37 19.06 -32.12
CA LYS A 395 -9.28 18.02 -32.63
C LYS A 395 -9.49 18.11 -34.14
N SER A 396 -9.70 19.32 -34.68
CA SER A 396 -9.92 19.50 -36.12
C SER A 396 -8.67 19.18 -36.95
N ASN A 397 -7.49 19.44 -36.39
CA ASN A 397 -6.19 19.17 -37.00
C ASN A 397 -5.59 17.80 -36.63
N LEU A 398 -6.35 16.94 -35.93
CA LEU A 398 -5.84 15.66 -35.42
C LEU A 398 -5.27 14.76 -36.53
N LYS A 399 -5.82 14.85 -37.74
CA LYS A 399 -5.35 14.10 -38.92
C LYS A 399 -3.90 14.41 -39.29
N ASN A 400 -3.38 15.58 -38.96
CA ASN A 400 -2.01 15.98 -39.30
C ASN A 400 -0.95 15.30 -38.41
N TYR A 401 -1.38 14.65 -37.33
CA TYR A 401 -0.50 13.90 -36.41
C TYR A 401 -0.33 12.44 -36.82
N PHE A 402 -1.19 11.92 -37.69
CA PHE A 402 -1.20 10.54 -38.20
C PHE A 402 -0.70 10.49 -39.63
#